data_AF-A0A9E5USR1-F1
#
_entry.id   AF-A0A9E5USR1-F1
#
_cell.length_a   1.000
_cell.length_b   1.000
_cell.length_c   1.000
_cell.angle_alpha   90.00
_cell.angle_beta   90.00
_cell.angle_gamma   90.00
#
_symmetry.space_group_name_H-M   'P 1'
#
loop_
_entity.id
_entity.type
_entity.pdbx_description
1 polymer ?
#
loop_
_entity_poly.entity_id
_entity_poly.type
_entity_poly.pdbx_seq_one_letter_code
_entity_poly.pdbx_strand_id
1 'polypeptide(L)'
;MPDRVIVYTRSGDLKSLPQHATPLDFAYYIHEEVGHMCVGSRVNGHWVSLDYELQLGDRVEIITRKGAKPSLDWIYNGYARTRRARDKIKRFFREKPEEATVVPEVEEIGRTIIRKRLSASRIRDLALEKLAEILRLPTPHELVEAVGIGEITITQLDDALSAYVLAQLTPDRLPASPAAFQPTSRQEFDLLYTQAQCCLPVPGDPTISYITQGRGFMLHRPGLPQRTHT
;
A
#
# COMPACT_ATOMS: atom_id res chain seq x y z
N MET A 1 8.51 -8.87 -32.09
CA MET A 1 7.11 -8.71 -32.57
C MET A 1 6.63 -7.34 -32.11
N PRO A 2 5.73 -6.64 -32.79
CA PRO A 2 5.33 -5.33 -32.29
C PRO A 2 4.53 -5.51 -31.00
N ASP A 3 5.08 -5.02 -29.87
CA ASP A 3 4.41 -4.98 -28.55
C ASP A 3 3.23 -3.98 -28.52
N ARG A 4 2.70 -3.63 -29.69
CA ARG A 4 1.73 -2.57 -29.91
C ARG A 4 0.70 -2.98 -30.96
N VAL A 5 -0.55 -2.63 -30.71
CA VAL A 5 -1.63 -2.70 -31.69
C VAL A 5 -1.84 -1.32 -32.32
N ILE A 6 -2.12 -1.28 -33.61
CA ILE A 6 -2.44 -0.04 -34.33
C ILE A 6 -3.90 -0.10 -34.75
N VAL A 7 -4.66 0.92 -34.37
CA VAL A 7 -6.11 1.04 -34.64
C VAL A 7 -6.44 2.39 -35.26
N TYR A 8 -7.60 2.49 -35.89
CA TYR A 8 -8.14 3.71 -36.47
C TYR A 8 -9.19 4.34 -35.56
N THR A 9 -9.19 5.67 -35.46
CA THR A 9 -10.32 6.42 -34.91
C THR A 9 -11.51 6.42 -35.89
N ARG A 10 -12.68 6.87 -35.43
CA ARG A 10 -13.83 7.14 -36.31
C ARG A 10 -13.47 8.09 -37.48
N SER A 11 -12.65 9.11 -37.23
CA SER A 11 -12.13 10.06 -38.24
C SER A 11 -11.11 9.44 -39.21
N GLY A 12 -10.56 8.27 -38.92
CA GLY A 12 -9.55 7.59 -39.75
C GLY A 12 -8.10 7.85 -39.32
N ASP A 13 -7.87 8.49 -38.17
CA ASP A 13 -6.53 8.70 -37.64
C ASP A 13 -5.98 7.41 -37.03
N LEU A 14 -4.70 7.14 -37.27
CA LEU A 14 -4.00 5.99 -36.69
C LEU A 14 -3.58 6.27 -35.24
N LYS A 15 -3.82 5.31 -34.34
CA LYS A 15 -3.40 5.33 -32.94
C LYS A 15 -2.70 4.03 -32.59
N SER A 16 -1.58 4.13 -31.87
CA SER A 16 -0.79 2.98 -31.43
C SER A 16 -0.93 2.79 -29.92
N LEU A 17 -1.44 1.64 -29.51
CA LEU A 17 -1.67 1.26 -28.12
C LEU A 17 -0.80 0.05 -27.74
N PRO A 18 -0.57 -0.21 -26.45
CA PRO A 18 0.05 -1.46 -26.01
C PRO A 18 -0.73 -2.68 -26.54
N GLN A 19 -0.03 -3.80 -26.73
CA GLN A 19 -0.69 -5.06 -27.05
C GLN A 19 -1.75 -5.41 -25.99
N HIS A 20 -2.80 -6.12 -26.42
CA HIS A 20 -3.95 -6.52 -25.61
C HIS A 20 -4.84 -5.37 -25.11
N ALA A 21 -4.66 -4.14 -25.60
CA ALA A 21 -5.50 -3.00 -25.24
C ALA A 21 -6.97 -3.22 -25.66
N THR A 22 -7.88 -2.65 -24.89
CA THR A 22 -9.34 -2.74 -25.13
C THR A 22 -9.92 -1.44 -25.70
N PRO A 23 -11.18 -1.43 -26.18
CA PRO A 23 -11.89 -0.19 -26.49
C PRO A 23 -11.90 0.81 -25.32
N LEU A 24 -12.00 0.34 -24.08
CA LEU A 24 -11.96 1.22 -22.92
C LEU A 24 -10.57 1.85 -22.74
N ASP A 25 -9.49 1.08 -22.92
CA ASP A 25 -8.13 1.62 -22.93
C ASP A 25 -7.95 2.67 -24.04
N PHE A 26 -8.55 2.43 -25.21
CA PHE A 26 -8.58 3.39 -26.31
C PHE A 26 -9.33 4.67 -25.95
N ALA A 27 -10.48 4.59 -25.28
CA ALA A 27 -11.20 5.76 -24.80
C ALA A 27 -10.32 6.66 -23.92
N TYR A 28 -9.63 6.07 -22.92
CA TYR A 28 -8.70 6.78 -22.04
C TYR A 28 -7.41 7.25 -22.75
N TYR A 29 -7.06 6.60 -23.86
CA TYR A 29 -5.96 7.02 -24.72
C TYR A 29 -6.30 8.32 -25.45
N ILE A 30 -7.52 8.41 -26.02
CA ILE A 30 -8.03 9.59 -26.71
C ILE A 30 -8.17 10.76 -25.75
N HIS A 31 -8.96 10.61 -24.70
CA HIS A 31 -9.13 11.64 -23.69
C HIS A 31 -9.65 11.03 -22.37
N GLU A 32 -9.30 11.64 -21.25
CA GLU A 32 -9.79 11.18 -19.95
C GLU A 32 -11.31 11.28 -19.82
N GLU A 33 -11.90 12.40 -20.24
CA GLU A 33 -13.34 12.60 -20.21
C GLU A 33 -14.10 11.61 -21.13
N VAL A 34 -13.51 11.24 -22.27
CA VAL A 34 -14.09 10.20 -23.16
C VAL A 34 -14.10 8.84 -22.47
N GLY A 35 -13.02 8.51 -21.75
CA GLY A 35 -12.97 7.32 -20.91
C GLY A 35 -13.98 7.36 -19.77
N HIS A 36 -14.11 8.49 -19.07
CA HIS A 36 -15.04 8.64 -17.95
C HIS A 36 -16.51 8.53 -18.38
N MET A 37 -16.85 9.08 -19.55
CA MET A 37 -18.21 9.06 -20.07
C MET A 37 -18.53 7.82 -20.92
N CYS A 38 -17.60 6.87 -21.04
CA CYS A 38 -17.74 5.69 -21.88
C CYS A 38 -18.88 4.79 -21.36
N VAL A 39 -19.84 4.49 -22.23
CA VAL A 39 -20.96 3.57 -21.94
C VAL A 39 -20.97 2.35 -22.86
N GLY A 40 -20.17 2.36 -23.92
CA GLY A 40 -20.07 1.26 -24.87
C GLY A 40 -19.10 1.56 -25.99
N SER A 41 -18.90 0.59 -26.86
CA SER A 41 -18.00 0.72 -28.01
C SER A 41 -18.53 -0.01 -29.24
N ARG A 42 -18.15 0.51 -30.41
CA ARG A 42 -18.29 -0.19 -31.68
C ARG A 42 -16.92 -0.38 -32.31
N VAL A 43 -16.69 -1.55 -32.88
CA VAL A 43 -15.49 -1.86 -33.65
C VAL A 43 -15.93 -2.30 -35.03
N ASN A 44 -15.36 -1.67 -36.07
CA ASN A 44 -15.70 -1.90 -37.48
C ASN A 44 -17.22 -1.76 -37.76
N GLY A 45 -17.89 -0.87 -37.03
CA GLY A 45 -19.34 -0.63 -37.16
C GLY A 45 -20.23 -1.58 -36.35
N HIS A 46 -19.69 -2.58 -35.67
CA HIS A 46 -20.46 -3.53 -34.85
C HIS A 46 -20.31 -3.23 -33.37
N TRP A 47 -21.37 -3.43 -32.58
CA TRP A 47 -21.29 -3.33 -31.11
C TRP A 47 -20.38 -4.41 -30.56
N VAL A 48 -19.44 -4.02 -29.71
CA VAL A 48 -18.53 -4.94 -29.03
C VAL A 48 -18.48 -4.62 -27.54
N SER A 49 -18.22 -5.64 -26.74
CA SER A 49 -17.97 -5.48 -25.31
C SER A 49 -16.73 -4.63 -25.05
N LEU A 50 -16.69 -3.95 -23.90
CA LEU A 50 -15.60 -3.06 -23.53
C LEU A 50 -14.29 -3.80 -23.21
N ASP A 51 -14.32 -5.12 -23.00
CA ASP A 51 -13.17 -5.99 -22.74
C ASP A 51 -12.62 -6.66 -24.01
N TYR A 52 -13.26 -6.40 -25.15
CA TYR A 52 -12.79 -6.86 -26.46
C TYR A 52 -11.32 -6.48 -26.65
N GLU A 53 -10.51 -7.42 -27.10
CA GLU A 53 -9.10 -7.16 -27.37
C GLU A 53 -8.94 -6.59 -28.77
N LEU A 54 -8.48 -5.34 -28.85
CA LEU A 54 -8.29 -4.64 -30.12
C LEU A 54 -7.29 -5.37 -31.01
N GLN A 55 -7.65 -5.51 -32.29
CA GLN A 55 -6.85 -6.13 -33.32
C GLN A 55 -6.23 -5.08 -34.24
N LEU A 56 -5.19 -5.49 -34.98
CA LEU A 56 -4.51 -4.61 -35.93
C LEU A 56 -5.49 -4.14 -37.02
N GLY A 57 -5.60 -2.82 -37.18
CA GLY A 57 -6.42 -2.20 -38.22
C GLY A 57 -7.88 -1.99 -37.82
N ASP A 58 -8.28 -2.33 -36.59
CA ASP A 58 -9.64 -2.08 -36.13
C ASP A 58 -10.00 -0.59 -36.16
N ARG A 59 -11.21 -0.28 -36.64
CA ARG A 59 -11.79 1.06 -36.51
C ARG A 59 -12.64 1.12 -35.25
N VAL A 60 -12.17 1.89 -34.28
CA VAL A 60 -12.80 1.98 -32.95
C VAL A 60 -13.63 3.25 -32.85
N GLU A 61 -14.86 3.07 -32.38
CA GLU A 61 -15.80 4.14 -32.03
C GLU A 61 -16.23 3.98 -30.57
N ILE A 62 -16.00 5.01 -29.77
CA ILE A 62 -16.41 5.04 -28.37
C ILE A 62 -17.75 5.76 -28.25
N ILE A 63 -18.69 5.13 -27.57
CA ILE A 63 -20.01 5.67 -27.31
C ILE A 63 -19.99 6.28 -25.92
N THR A 64 -20.22 7.59 -25.86
CA THR A 64 -20.21 8.36 -24.61
C THR A 64 -21.59 8.89 -24.27
N ARG A 65 -21.89 9.03 -22.97
CA ARG A 65 -23.11 9.67 -22.49
C ARG A 65 -22.78 10.75 -21.47
N LYS A 66 -23.38 11.93 -21.61
CA LYS A 66 -23.25 13.01 -20.62
C LYS A 66 -23.74 12.52 -19.24
N GLY A 67 -22.93 12.76 -18.21
CA GLY A 67 -23.22 12.32 -16.85
C GLY A 67 -22.95 10.83 -16.58
N ALA A 68 -22.46 10.06 -17.56
CA ALA A 68 -21.89 8.76 -17.26
C ALA A 68 -20.60 8.93 -16.46
N LYS A 69 -20.33 7.96 -15.59
CA LYS A 69 -19.19 7.91 -14.69
C LYS A 69 -18.42 6.62 -14.93
N PRO A 70 -17.12 6.59 -14.62
CA PRO A 70 -16.36 5.35 -14.55
C PRO A 70 -17.02 4.30 -13.65
N SER A 71 -16.65 3.05 -13.85
CA SER A 71 -16.93 1.98 -12.91
C SER A 71 -15.64 1.34 -12.42
N LEU A 72 -15.59 1.02 -11.12
CA LEU A 72 -14.49 0.24 -10.54
C LEU A 72 -14.44 -1.18 -11.14
N ASP A 73 -15.59 -1.72 -11.52
CA ASP A 73 -15.74 -3.00 -12.21
C ASP A 73 -14.82 -3.14 -13.42
N TRP A 74 -14.57 -2.02 -14.12
CA TRP A 74 -13.69 -1.98 -15.29
C TRP A 74 -12.27 -2.43 -14.99
N ILE A 75 -11.78 -2.19 -13.77
CA ILE A 75 -10.45 -2.62 -13.34
C ILE A 75 -10.47 -4.11 -12.98
N TYR A 76 -11.48 -4.55 -12.22
CA TYR A 76 -11.52 -5.91 -11.67
C TYR A 76 -11.82 -6.98 -12.70
N ASN A 77 -12.73 -6.69 -13.62
CA ASN A 77 -13.13 -7.62 -14.67
C ASN A 77 -12.27 -7.49 -15.95
N GLY A 78 -11.17 -6.73 -15.90
CA GLY A 78 -10.19 -6.68 -16.98
C GLY A 78 -10.63 -5.90 -18.23
N TYR A 79 -11.63 -5.02 -18.11
CA TYR A 79 -12.01 -4.09 -19.18
C TYR A 79 -10.95 -3.01 -19.40
N ALA A 80 -10.36 -2.45 -18.34
CA ALA A 80 -9.26 -1.48 -18.40
C ALA A 80 -7.93 -2.19 -18.11
N ARG A 81 -7.19 -2.55 -19.16
CA ARG A 81 -5.97 -3.36 -19.00
C ARG A 81 -4.72 -2.51 -18.88
N THR A 82 -4.67 -1.37 -19.57
CA THR A 82 -3.51 -0.49 -19.54
C THR A 82 -3.36 0.17 -18.18
N ARG A 83 -2.11 0.40 -17.75
CA ARG A 83 -1.83 1.15 -16.52
C ARG A 83 -2.43 2.55 -16.58
N ARG A 84 -2.34 3.22 -17.74
CA ARG A 84 -2.87 4.57 -17.95
C ARG A 84 -4.37 4.67 -17.69
N ALA A 85 -5.17 3.73 -18.20
CA ALA A 85 -6.61 3.72 -17.97
C ALA A 85 -6.93 3.47 -16.50
N ARG A 86 -6.32 2.43 -15.91
CA ARG A 86 -6.51 2.08 -14.49
C ARG A 86 -6.14 3.23 -13.56
N ASP A 87 -5.02 3.91 -13.79
CA ASP A 87 -4.57 5.03 -12.95
C ASP A 87 -5.55 6.23 -13.03
N LYS A 88 -6.12 6.51 -14.21
CA LYS A 88 -7.15 7.55 -14.37
C LYS A 88 -8.46 7.18 -13.67
N ILE A 89 -8.93 5.94 -13.82
CA ILE A 89 -10.14 5.44 -13.13
C ILE A 89 -9.95 5.54 -11.62
N LYS A 90 -8.81 5.07 -11.09
CA LYS A 90 -8.51 5.17 -9.64
C LYS A 90 -8.45 6.61 -9.17
N ARG A 91 -7.82 7.50 -9.93
CA ARG A 91 -7.77 8.93 -9.59
C ARG A 91 -9.16 9.55 -9.50
N PHE A 92 -10.05 9.21 -10.44
CA PHE A 92 -11.42 9.73 -10.42
C PHE A 92 -12.13 9.43 -9.09
N PHE A 93 -12.05 8.18 -8.62
CA PHE A 93 -12.67 7.79 -7.35
C PHE A 93 -11.93 8.33 -6.13
N ARG A 94 -10.62 8.52 -6.21
CA ARG A 94 -9.86 9.19 -5.14
C ARG A 94 -10.29 10.64 -4.94
N GLU A 95 -10.61 11.34 -6.02
CA GLU A 95 -11.07 12.73 -5.97
C GLU A 95 -12.55 12.84 -5.62
N LYS A 96 -13.34 11.79 -5.89
CA LYS A 96 -14.79 11.73 -5.72
C LYS A 96 -15.23 10.37 -5.16
N PRO A 97 -14.88 10.05 -3.91
CA PRO A 97 -15.15 8.74 -3.33
C PRO A 97 -16.65 8.45 -3.27
N GLU A 98 -17.50 9.48 -3.10
CA GLU A 98 -18.97 9.37 -3.12
C GLU A 98 -19.54 8.91 -4.47
N GLU A 99 -18.76 9.01 -5.55
CA GLU A 99 -19.17 8.54 -6.87
C GLU A 99 -18.80 7.07 -7.12
N ALA A 100 -18.02 6.45 -6.23
CA ALA A 100 -17.69 5.05 -6.31
C ALA A 100 -18.94 4.20 -6.05
N THR A 101 -19.31 3.39 -7.03
CA THR A 101 -20.19 2.26 -6.74
C THR A 101 -19.35 1.24 -5.99
N VAL A 102 -19.65 1.06 -4.70
CA VAL A 102 -19.05 0.02 -3.88
C VAL A 102 -19.50 -1.32 -4.46
N VAL A 103 -18.56 -2.02 -5.09
CA VAL A 103 -18.80 -3.37 -5.60
C VAL A 103 -18.52 -4.31 -4.43
N PRO A 104 -19.39 -5.28 -4.09
CA PRO A 104 -19.12 -6.23 -2.99
C PRO A 104 -17.74 -6.89 -3.09
N GLU A 105 -17.26 -7.12 -4.32
CA GLU A 105 -15.93 -7.60 -4.63
C GLU A 105 -14.81 -6.65 -4.17
N VAL A 106 -15.00 -5.32 -4.22
CA VAL A 106 -14.03 -4.32 -3.72
C VAL A 106 -13.83 -4.50 -2.22
N GLU A 107 -14.93 -4.60 -1.47
CA GLU A 107 -14.89 -4.79 -0.03
C GLU A 107 -14.20 -6.12 0.31
N GLU A 108 -14.57 -7.20 -0.38
CA GLU A 108 -13.97 -8.51 -0.18
C GLU A 108 -12.47 -8.52 -0.50
N ILE A 109 -12.06 -7.88 -1.60
CA ILE A 109 -10.65 -7.73 -1.99
C ILE A 109 -9.90 -6.94 -0.92
N GLY A 110 -10.43 -5.79 -0.49
CA GLY A 110 -9.85 -4.96 0.56
C GLY A 110 -9.63 -5.74 1.85
N ARG A 111 -10.68 -6.42 2.33
CA ARG A 111 -10.61 -7.30 3.51
C ARG A 111 -9.58 -8.41 3.33
N THR A 112 -9.53 -9.02 2.15
CA THR A 112 -8.60 -10.11 1.85
C THR A 112 -7.15 -9.64 1.83
N ILE A 113 -6.87 -8.48 1.24
CA ILE A 113 -5.54 -7.86 1.25
C ILE A 113 -5.13 -7.57 2.69
N ILE A 114 -5.96 -6.85 3.46
CA ILE A 114 -5.68 -6.49 4.86
C ILE A 114 -5.39 -7.76 5.68
N ARG A 115 -6.25 -8.78 5.58
CA ARG A 115 -6.08 -10.07 6.29
C ARG A 115 -4.74 -10.74 5.96
N LYS A 116 -4.38 -10.79 4.67
CA LYS A 116 -3.11 -11.38 4.22
C LYS A 116 -1.91 -10.60 4.76
N ARG A 117 -1.96 -9.26 4.75
CA ARG A 117 -0.86 -8.40 5.24
C ARG A 117 -0.70 -8.47 6.76
N LEU A 118 -1.79 -8.49 7.51
CA LEU A 118 -1.78 -8.73 8.96
C LEU A 118 -1.12 -10.06 9.31
N SER A 119 -1.52 -11.12 8.59
CA SER A 119 -0.96 -12.47 8.76
C SER A 119 0.54 -12.52 8.44
N ALA A 120 0.96 -11.91 7.33
CA ALA A 120 2.37 -11.82 6.95
C ALA A 120 3.22 -11.07 7.98
N SER A 121 2.64 -10.04 8.61
CA SER A 121 3.27 -9.25 9.68
C SER A 121 3.17 -9.90 11.06
N ARG A 122 2.57 -11.09 11.17
CA ARG A 122 2.30 -11.82 12.43
C ARG A 122 1.45 -11.04 13.44
N ILE A 123 0.61 -10.13 12.97
CA ILE A 123 -0.31 -9.33 13.78
C ILE A 123 -1.66 -10.04 13.78
N ARG A 124 -2.13 -10.46 14.97
CA ARG A 124 -3.41 -11.19 15.11
C ARG A 124 -4.55 -10.31 15.59
N ASP A 125 -4.27 -9.35 16.47
CA ASP A 125 -5.30 -8.64 17.24
C ASP A 125 -5.36 -7.13 16.94
N LEU A 126 -4.98 -6.72 15.72
CA LEU A 126 -5.14 -5.32 15.30
C LEU A 126 -6.56 -5.09 14.78
N ALA A 127 -7.34 -4.34 15.55
CA ALA A 127 -8.65 -3.85 15.15
C ALA A 127 -8.56 -2.95 13.90
N LEU A 128 -9.51 -3.08 12.98
CA LEU A 128 -9.53 -2.27 11.74
C LEU A 128 -9.70 -0.79 12.03
N GLU A 129 -10.39 -0.44 13.12
CA GLU A 129 -10.54 0.91 13.63
C GLU A 129 -9.18 1.53 13.93
N LYS A 130 -8.28 0.77 14.58
CA LYS A 130 -6.95 1.26 14.91
C LYS A 130 -6.08 1.38 13.68
N LEU A 131 -6.21 0.44 12.73
CA LEU A 131 -5.50 0.51 11.46
C LEU A 131 -5.97 1.70 10.61
N ALA A 132 -7.28 1.99 10.61
CA ALA A 132 -7.85 3.16 9.94
C ALA A 132 -7.31 4.46 10.57
N GLU A 133 -7.26 4.53 11.90
CA GLU A 133 -6.69 5.67 12.63
C GLU A 133 -5.22 5.94 12.24
N ILE A 134 -4.38 4.89 12.17
CA ILE A 134 -2.96 5.00 11.76
C ILE A 134 -2.85 5.56 10.34
N LEU A 135 -3.71 5.10 9.45
CA LEU A 135 -3.79 5.53 8.06
C LEU A 135 -4.59 6.82 7.87
N ARG A 136 -5.09 7.42 8.96
CA ARG A 136 -5.87 8.67 8.99
C ARG A 136 -7.16 8.59 8.18
N LEU A 137 -7.81 7.44 8.22
CA LEU A 137 -9.11 7.21 7.61
C LEU A 137 -10.22 7.28 8.68
N PRO A 138 -11.39 7.85 8.36
CA PRO A 138 -12.45 8.10 9.34
C PRO A 138 -13.08 6.82 9.87
N THR A 139 -13.22 5.80 9.01
CA THR A 139 -13.92 4.56 9.35
C THR A 139 -13.16 3.31 8.86
N PRO A 140 -13.36 2.15 9.51
CA PRO A 140 -12.89 0.85 9.01
C PRO A 140 -13.41 0.51 7.62
N HIS A 141 -14.62 0.97 7.29
CA HIS A 141 -15.24 0.75 5.99
C HIS A 141 -14.43 1.46 4.90
N GLU A 142 -14.15 2.75 5.08
CA GLU A 142 -13.32 3.52 4.16
C GLU A 142 -11.90 2.97 4.03
N LEU A 143 -11.33 2.41 5.11
CA LEU A 143 -10.07 1.67 5.04
C LEU A 143 -10.16 0.47 4.09
N VAL A 144 -11.18 -0.36 4.26
CA VAL A 144 -11.36 -1.56 3.43
C VAL A 144 -11.57 -1.16 1.97
N GLU A 145 -12.39 -0.15 1.70
CA GLU A 145 -12.64 0.36 0.35
C GLU A 145 -11.37 0.93 -0.28
N ALA A 146 -10.66 1.81 0.43
CA ALA A 146 -9.44 2.44 -0.07
C ALA A 146 -8.35 1.41 -0.39
N VAL A 147 -8.25 0.32 0.41
CA VAL A 147 -7.36 -0.80 0.11
C VAL A 147 -7.87 -1.63 -1.07
N GLY A 148 -9.17 -1.90 -1.14
CA GLY A 148 -9.80 -2.65 -2.23
C GLY A 148 -9.53 -1.99 -3.58
N ILE A 149 -9.86 -0.70 -3.69
CA ILE A 149 -9.62 0.17 -4.86
C ILE A 149 -8.11 0.29 -5.17
N GLY A 150 -7.27 0.15 -4.14
CA GLY A 150 -5.82 0.33 -4.21
C GLY A 150 -5.41 1.79 -4.20
N GLU A 151 -6.18 2.65 -3.53
CA GLU A 151 -5.76 4.00 -3.11
C GLU A 151 -4.72 3.92 -2.00
N ILE A 152 -4.97 3.04 -1.03
CA ILE A 152 -3.95 2.59 -0.09
C ILE A 152 -3.21 1.44 -0.76
N THR A 153 -1.96 1.73 -1.14
CA THR A 153 -1.07 0.72 -1.72
C THR A 153 -0.63 -0.29 -0.67
N ILE A 154 -0.19 -1.47 -1.11
CA ILE A 154 0.36 -2.50 -0.22
C ILE A 154 1.55 -1.97 0.58
N THR A 155 2.41 -1.15 -0.04
CA THR A 155 3.55 -0.53 0.64
C THR A 155 3.10 0.41 1.77
N GLN A 156 2.13 1.29 1.52
CA GLN A 156 1.59 2.17 2.57
C GLN A 156 0.96 1.39 3.72
N LEU A 157 0.25 0.29 3.38
CA LEU A 157 -0.31 -0.60 4.38
C LEU A 157 0.79 -1.28 5.21
N ASP A 158 1.85 -1.76 4.58
CA ASP A 158 3.00 -2.39 5.24
C ASP A 158 3.77 -1.42 6.13
N ASP A 159 3.96 -0.18 5.68
CA ASP A 159 4.61 0.88 6.43
C ASP A 159 3.81 1.19 7.71
N ALA A 160 2.48 1.29 7.59
CA ALA A 160 1.58 1.49 8.72
C ALA A 160 1.62 0.33 9.73
N LEU A 161 1.61 -0.92 9.24
CA LEU A 161 1.72 -2.11 10.09
C LEU A 161 3.09 -2.19 10.78
N SER A 162 4.16 -1.85 10.08
CA SER A 162 5.52 -1.83 10.64
C SER A 162 5.66 -0.77 11.72
N ALA A 163 5.13 0.44 11.49
CA ALA A 163 5.09 1.50 12.49
C ALA A 163 4.30 1.08 13.75
N TYR A 164 3.17 0.39 13.57
CA TYR A 164 2.38 -0.15 14.68
C TYR A 164 3.18 -1.14 15.53
N VAL A 165 3.87 -2.09 14.89
CA VAL A 165 4.70 -3.08 15.60
C VAL A 165 5.83 -2.41 16.37
N LEU A 166 6.53 -1.45 15.74
CA LEU A 166 7.60 -0.70 16.39
C LEU A 166 7.10 0.08 17.61
N ALA A 167 5.92 0.71 17.53
CA ALA A 167 5.31 1.43 18.64
C ALA A 167 4.90 0.51 19.80
N GLN A 168 4.61 -0.77 19.54
CA GLN A 168 4.38 -1.74 20.62
C GLN A 168 5.67 -2.25 21.29
N LEU A 169 6.81 -2.14 20.58
CA LEU A 169 8.12 -2.54 21.09
C LEU A 169 8.82 -1.41 21.86
N THR A 170 8.40 -0.16 21.70
CA THR A 170 8.91 0.96 22.51
C THR A 170 8.44 0.83 23.97
N PRO A 171 9.35 0.87 24.97
CA PRO A 171 9.03 0.54 26.35
C PRO A 171 8.34 1.71 27.07
N ASP A 172 7.07 1.96 26.78
CA ASP A 172 6.20 2.83 27.60
C ASP A 172 5.41 2.02 28.66
N ARG A 173 6.02 0.92 29.11
CA ARG A 173 5.60 0.11 30.27
C ARG A 173 6.76 -0.11 31.24
N LEU A 174 7.61 0.89 31.44
CA LEU A 174 8.42 0.93 32.65
C LEU A 174 7.50 1.36 33.79
N PRO A 175 7.27 0.53 34.83
CA PRO A 175 6.57 1.01 36.02
C PRO A 175 7.34 2.21 36.55
N ALA A 176 6.65 3.33 36.74
CA ALA A 176 7.21 4.50 37.41
C ALA A 176 7.76 4.06 38.77
N SER A 177 9.08 4.00 38.89
CA SER A 177 9.75 3.87 40.17
C SER A 177 10.48 5.18 40.44
N PRO A 178 10.21 5.85 41.57
CA PRO A 178 10.77 7.15 41.87
C PRO A 178 12.13 6.97 42.53
N ALA A 179 13.23 7.30 41.84
CA ALA A 179 14.45 7.76 42.49
C ALA A 179 15.37 8.42 41.46
N ALA A 180 15.79 9.63 41.79
CA ALA A 180 16.56 10.53 40.96
C ALA A 180 17.90 9.93 40.49
N PHE A 181 18.26 10.20 39.24
CA PHE A 181 19.65 10.16 38.78
C PHE A 181 19.99 11.50 38.13
N GLN A 182 20.88 12.27 38.76
CA GLN A 182 21.42 13.50 38.19
C GLN A 182 22.55 13.17 37.21
N PRO A 183 22.58 13.79 36.01
CA PRO A 183 23.58 13.50 35.01
C PRO A 183 24.84 14.32 35.29
N THR A 184 26.02 13.69 35.24
CA THR A 184 27.26 14.43 35.01
C THR A 184 28.04 13.83 33.85
N SER A 185 28.16 14.67 32.82
CA SER A 185 29.12 14.67 31.72
C SER A 185 29.12 13.52 30.69
N ARG A 186 28.65 13.96 29.50
CA ARG A 186 29.19 13.75 28.15
C ARG A 186 28.99 12.39 27.46
N GLN A 187 28.22 12.52 26.38
CA GLN A 187 28.04 11.68 25.20
C GLN A 187 26.81 10.77 25.22
N GLU A 188 25.82 11.30 24.51
CA GLU A 188 24.61 10.68 23.98
C GLU A 188 24.91 9.30 23.38
N PHE A 189 24.24 8.28 23.91
CA PHE A 189 23.56 7.22 23.16
C PHE A 189 22.55 6.59 24.13
N ASP A 190 21.25 6.78 23.85
CA ASP A 190 20.15 6.18 24.62
C ASP A 190 19.99 4.69 24.24
N LEU A 191 21.07 3.94 24.46
CA LEU A 191 21.13 2.51 24.20
C LEU A 191 20.79 1.79 25.50
N LEU A 192 19.75 0.96 25.47
CA LEU A 192 19.44 0.00 26.52
C LEU A 192 20.68 -0.86 26.79
N TYR A 193 21.36 -0.57 27.90
CA TYR A 193 22.42 -1.40 28.42
C TYR A 193 21.96 -2.09 29.70
N THR A 194 22.37 -3.34 29.87
CA THR A 194 22.14 -4.12 31.09
C THR A 194 23.48 -4.43 31.74
N GLN A 195 23.59 -4.26 33.05
CA GLN A 195 24.80 -4.64 33.79
C GLN A 195 24.89 -6.17 33.91
N ALA A 196 26.08 -6.72 33.64
CA ALA A 196 26.31 -8.14 33.80
C ALA A 196 26.29 -8.55 35.28
N GLN A 197 25.45 -9.52 35.64
CA GLN A 197 25.37 -10.03 37.01
C GLN A 197 26.63 -10.78 37.48
N CYS A 198 27.52 -11.18 36.56
CA CYS A 198 28.76 -11.87 36.92
C CYS A 198 29.85 -10.95 37.48
N CYS A 199 29.82 -9.66 37.16
CA CYS A 199 30.87 -8.71 37.55
C CYS A 199 30.36 -7.37 38.10
N LEU A 200 29.05 -7.13 38.11
CA LEU A 200 28.37 -6.00 38.79
C LEU A 200 29.15 -4.67 38.71
N PRO A 201 29.41 -4.14 37.49
CA PRO A 201 30.17 -2.92 37.33
C PRO A 201 29.43 -1.73 37.96
N VAL A 202 30.12 -0.94 38.78
CA VAL A 202 29.54 0.26 39.40
C VAL A 202 29.87 1.53 38.61
N PRO A 203 29.08 2.61 38.72
CA PRO A 203 29.37 3.86 38.04
C PRO A 203 30.79 4.37 38.34
N GLY A 204 31.59 4.58 37.28
CA GLY A 204 33.00 4.97 37.37
C GLY A 204 34.00 3.83 37.14
N ASP A 205 33.56 2.57 37.13
CA ASP A 205 34.42 1.45 36.74
C ASP A 205 34.73 1.48 35.23
N PRO A 206 35.94 1.04 34.81
CA PRO A 206 36.20 0.76 33.40
C PRO A 206 35.29 -0.38 32.93
N THR A 207 34.64 -0.21 31.78
CA THR A 207 33.66 -1.18 31.25
C THR A 207 33.94 -1.55 29.79
N ILE A 208 33.55 -2.77 29.42
CA ILE A 208 33.52 -3.26 28.04
C ILE A 208 32.10 -3.73 27.69
N SER A 209 31.67 -3.52 26.45
CA SER A 209 30.31 -3.84 26.00
C SER A 209 30.27 -5.05 25.06
N TYR A 210 29.25 -5.90 25.23
CA TYR A 210 28.94 -7.01 24.33
C TYR A 210 27.52 -6.86 23.77
N ILE A 211 27.34 -7.14 22.48
CA ILE A 211 26.02 -7.11 21.84
C ILE A 211 25.31 -8.44 22.14
N THR A 212 24.12 -8.37 22.75
CA THR A 212 23.30 -9.55 23.05
C THR A 212 22.11 -9.65 22.10
N GLN A 213 21.78 -10.85 21.62
CA GLN A 213 20.64 -11.04 20.72
C GLN A 213 19.33 -10.68 21.44
N GLY A 214 18.69 -9.59 21.02
CA GLY A 214 17.37 -9.17 21.50
C GLY A 214 17.33 -8.44 22.86
N ARG A 215 18.47 -8.19 23.53
CA ARG A 215 18.51 -7.51 24.85
C ARG A 215 19.43 -6.28 24.93
N GLY A 216 19.97 -5.84 23.79
CA GLY A 216 20.84 -4.66 23.72
C GLY A 216 22.28 -4.95 24.15
N PHE A 217 22.94 -3.97 24.76
CA PHE A 217 24.34 -4.05 25.14
C PHE A 217 24.48 -4.56 26.58
N MET A 218 25.39 -5.51 26.83
CA MET A 218 25.73 -5.95 28.18
C MET A 218 27.09 -5.41 28.61
N LEU A 219 27.15 -4.72 29.75
CA LEU A 219 28.38 -4.14 30.29
C LEU A 219 29.08 -5.12 31.23
N HIS A 220 30.36 -5.37 30.95
CA HIS A 220 31.27 -6.15 31.78
C HIS A 220 32.43 -5.31 32.31
N ARG A 221 32.98 -5.73 33.44
CA ARG A 221 34.26 -5.23 33.94
C ARG A 221 35.41 -6.00 33.26
N PRO A 222 36.41 -5.33 32.68
CA PRO A 222 37.56 -5.97 32.07
C PRO A 222 38.41 -6.70 33.12
N GLY A 223 38.99 -7.84 32.74
CA GLY A 223 39.91 -8.61 33.59
C GLY A 223 39.29 -9.62 34.57
N LEU A 224 37.96 -9.75 34.60
CA LEU A 224 37.25 -10.78 35.38
C LEU A 224 36.74 -11.91 34.46
N PRO A 225 36.55 -13.15 34.99
CA PRO A 225 35.95 -14.23 34.23
C PRO A 225 34.49 -13.90 33.86
N GLN A 226 34.18 -14.00 32.57
CA GLN A 226 32.89 -13.62 32.00
C GLN A 226 32.14 -14.87 31.53
N ARG A 227 30.81 -14.87 31.72
CA ARG A 227 29.95 -15.89 31.13
C ARG A 227 29.83 -15.62 29.63
N THR A 228 29.94 -16.67 28.81
CA THR A 228 29.81 -16.57 27.35
C THR A 228 28.39 -16.14 26.97
N HIS A 229 28.27 -15.09 26.17
CA HIS A 229 27.00 -14.64 25.60
C HIS A 229 26.83 -15.29 24.22
N THR A 230 25.93 -16.28 24.14
CA THR A 230 25.39 -16.82 22.88
C THR A 230 23.97 -16.33 22.69
#